data_AF-A0A9D1S164-F1
#
_entry.id   AF-A0A9D1S164-F1
#
_cell.length_a   1.000
_cell.length_b   1.000
_cell.length_c   1.000
_cell.angle_alpha   90.00
_cell.angle_beta   90.00
_cell.angle_gamma   90.00
#
_symmetry.space_group_name_H-M   'P 1'
#
loop_
_entity.id
_entity.type
_entity.pdbx_description
1 polymer ?
#
loop_
_entity_poly.entity_id
_entity_poly.type
_entity_poly.pdbx_seq_one_letter_code
_entity_poly.pdbx_strand_id
1 'polypeptide(L)'
;MPGPLSPYQVLDTPVLLIDRDILMRNIADMQQRADSFGVWLRPHTKTHKCPDIARMQLAAGASGIAVAKPGEAEVMAEAGISDIFIANEVVGVQKL
;
A
#
# COMPACT_ATOMS: atom_id res chain seq x y z
N MET A 1 -6.12 16.12 38.85
CA MET A 1 -5.31 16.39 37.65
C MET A 1 -5.91 15.56 36.52
N PRO A 2 -6.35 16.14 35.40
CA PRO A 2 -6.67 15.31 34.23
C PRO A 2 -5.42 14.50 33.85
N GLY A 3 -5.61 13.21 33.54
CA GLY A 3 -4.53 12.33 33.11
C GLY A 3 -3.84 12.81 31.83
N PRO A 4 -2.74 12.17 31.40
CA PRO A 4 -2.10 12.54 30.15
C PRO A 4 -3.10 12.46 28.99
N LEU A 5 -3.07 13.47 28.12
CA LEU A 5 -3.88 13.49 26.92
C LEU A 5 -3.57 12.25 26.09
N SER A 6 -4.62 11.65 25.51
CA SER A 6 -4.44 10.58 24.53
C SER A 6 -3.58 11.09 23.37
N PRO A 7 -2.69 10.27 22.79
CA PRO A 7 -1.86 10.67 21.65
C PRO A 7 -2.68 11.19 20.44
N TYR A 8 -3.97 10.84 20.37
CA TYR A 8 -4.88 11.36 19.34
C TYR A 8 -5.39 12.78 19.62
N GLN A 9 -5.46 13.19 20.88
CA GLN A 9 -6.01 14.48 21.29
C GLN A 9 -5.06 15.66 21.03
N VAL A 10 -3.78 15.37 20.78
CA VAL A 10 -2.77 16.39 20.46
C VAL A 10 -2.60 16.59 18.94
N LEU A 11 -3.30 15.82 18.12
CA LEU A 11 -3.23 15.94 16.67
C LEU A 11 -4.14 17.06 16.19
N ASP A 12 -3.62 17.89 15.29
CA ASP A 12 -4.44 18.88 14.59
C ASP A 12 -5.36 18.17 13.59
N THR A 13 -6.64 18.53 13.60
CA THR A 13 -7.68 17.87 12.79
C THR A 13 -8.13 18.76 11.63
N PRO A 14 -8.37 18.20 10.43
CA PRO A 14 -8.49 16.77 10.13
C PRO A 14 -7.16 16.08 9.84
N VAL A 15 -7.01 14.86 10.34
CA VAL A 15 -5.87 13.98 10.06
C VAL A 15 -6.36 12.56 9.77
N LEU A 16 -5.69 11.88 8.81
CA LEU A 16 -5.93 10.47 8.52
C LEU A 16 -5.05 9.61 9.43
N LEU A 17 -5.67 8.71 10.19
CA LEU A 17 -4.98 7.75 11.04
C LEU A 17 -5.16 6.33 10.49
N ILE A 18 -4.09 5.55 10.54
CA ILE A 18 -4.09 4.13 10.23
C ILE A 18 -3.69 3.38 11.49
N ASP A 19 -4.54 2.45 11.93
CA ASP A 19 -4.18 1.50 12.98
C ASP A 19 -3.16 0.50 12.42
N ARG A 20 -1.93 0.55 12.95
CA ARG A 20 -0.82 -0.26 12.45
C ARG A 20 -1.02 -1.75 12.72
N ASP A 21 -1.61 -2.13 13.84
CA ASP A 21 -1.78 -3.55 14.20
C ASP A 21 -2.89 -4.19 13.36
N ILE A 22 -3.93 -3.43 13.03
CA ILE A 22 -4.94 -3.86 12.05
C ILE A 22 -4.33 -3.94 10.65
N LEU A 23 -3.55 -2.95 10.22
CA LEU A 23 -2.90 -2.95 8.90
C LEU A 23 -2.01 -4.19 8.73
N MET A 24 -1.14 -4.47 9.70
CA MET A 24 -0.20 -5.59 9.61
C MET A 24 -0.91 -6.93 9.62
N ARG A 25 -1.98 -7.09 10.43
CA ARG A 25 -2.83 -8.30 10.38
C ARG A 25 -3.48 -8.49 9.03
N ASN A 26 -4.07 -7.46 8.45
CA ASN A 26 -4.72 -7.55 7.14
C ASN A 26 -3.73 -7.92 6.02
N ILE A 27 -2.49 -7.38 6.07
CA ILE A 27 -1.44 -7.75 5.12
C ILE A 27 -1.09 -9.23 5.26
N ALA A 28 -0.83 -9.69 6.48
CA ALA A 28 -0.47 -11.08 6.75
C ALA A 28 -1.58 -12.06 6.34
N ASP A 29 -2.83 -11.78 6.71
CA ASP A 29 -3.98 -12.64 6.42
C ASP A 29 -4.19 -12.82 4.91
N MET A 30 -4.07 -11.72 4.14
CA MET A 30 -4.27 -11.80 2.69
C MET A 30 -3.12 -12.53 1.99
N GLN A 31 -1.89 -12.32 2.46
CA GLN A 31 -0.74 -13.06 1.94
C GLN A 31 -0.85 -14.55 2.24
N GLN A 32 -1.12 -14.92 3.49
CA GLN A 32 -1.30 -16.31 3.91
C GLN A 32 -2.44 -17.00 3.13
N ARG A 33 -3.51 -16.27 2.85
CA ARG A 33 -4.60 -16.78 2.01
C ARG A 33 -4.12 -17.08 0.60
N ALA A 34 -3.38 -16.18 -0.04
CA ALA A 34 -2.82 -16.42 -1.37
C ALA A 34 -1.88 -17.64 -1.39
N ASP A 35 -1.01 -17.74 -0.37
CA ASP A 35 -0.09 -18.88 -0.21
C ASP A 35 -0.86 -20.20 -0.05
N SER A 36 -1.95 -20.20 0.72
CA SER A 36 -2.79 -21.40 0.93
C SER A 36 -3.46 -21.92 -0.35
N PHE A 37 -3.66 -21.05 -1.34
CA PHE A 37 -4.20 -21.39 -2.65
C PHE A 37 -3.10 -21.61 -3.69
N GLY A 38 -1.82 -21.43 -3.34
CA GLY A 38 -0.69 -21.58 -4.26
C GLY A 38 -0.67 -20.52 -5.37
N VAL A 39 -1.20 -19.33 -5.12
CA VAL A 39 -1.25 -18.23 -6.10
C VAL A 39 -0.40 -17.05 -5.65
N TRP A 40 0.15 -16.31 -6.62
CA TRP A 40 0.88 -15.09 -6.33
C TRP A 40 -0.06 -13.93 -6.03
N LEU A 41 0.18 -13.25 -4.91
CA LEU A 41 -0.54 -12.03 -4.56
C LEU A 41 0.17 -10.81 -5.15
N ARG A 42 -0.56 -10.03 -5.95
CA ARG A 42 -0.14 -8.70 -6.42
C ARG A 42 -1.11 -7.64 -5.89
N PRO A 43 -0.85 -7.04 -4.72
CA PRO A 43 -1.75 -6.09 -4.10
C PRO A 43 -1.84 -4.80 -4.92
N HIS A 44 -3.03 -4.21 -4.93
CA HIS A 44 -3.29 -2.97 -5.65
C HIS A 44 -3.15 -1.76 -4.71
N THR A 45 -2.24 -0.83 -5.05
CA THR A 45 -1.91 0.31 -4.19
C THR A 45 -2.84 1.50 -4.34
N LYS A 46 -3.84 1.48 -5.25
CA LYS A 46 -4.75 2.62 -5.47
C LYS A 46 -5.48 3.06 -4.20
N THR A 47 -5.67 2.13 -3.25
CA THR A 47 -6.37 2.36 -1.99
C THR A 47 -5.56 3.26 -1.06
N HIS A 48 -4.25 3.05 -0.96
CA HIS A 48 -3.40 3.74 0.03
C HIS A 48 -2.39 4.70 -0.58
N LYS A 49 -1.97 4.50 -1.85
CA LYS A 49 -1.00 5.34 -2.58
C LYS A 49 0.28 5.64 -1.81
N CYS A 50 0.64 4.73 -0.89
CA CYS A 50 1.74 4.88 0.05
C CYS A 50 2.81 3.82 -0.23
N PRO A 51 4.04 4.21 -0.63
CA PRO A 51 5.13 3.28 -0.87
C PRO A 51 5.52 2.45 0.37
N ASP A 52 5.41 3.01 1.58
CA ASP A 52 5.76 2.26 2.80
C ASP A 52 4.82 1.08 3.03
N ILE A 53 3.53 1.25 2.79
CA ILE A 53 2.56 0.15 2.86
C ILE A 53 2.83 -0.88 1.76
N ALA A 54 3.19 -0.44 0.55
CA ALA A 54 3.59 -1.35 -0.53
C ALA A 54 4.82 -2.18 -0.15
N ARG A 55 5.83 -1.57 0.49
CA ARG A 55 7.00 -2.29 1.01
C ARG A 55 6.63 -3.30 2.10
N MET A 56 5.70 -2.97 2.98
CA MET A 56 5.19 -3.92 3.99
C MET A 56 4.53 -5.13 3.33
N GLN A 57 3.76 -4.92 2.26
CA GLN A 57 3.15 -6.01 1.49
C GLN A 57 4.19 -6.87 0.77
N LEU A 58 5.19 -6.25 0.13
CA LEU A 58 6.30 -6.96 -0.51
C LEU A 58 7.11 -7.78 0.50
N ALA A 59 7.39 -7.20 1.67
CA ALA A 59 8.09 -7.88 2.76
C ALA A 59 7.28 -9.08 3.33
N ALA A 60 5.95 -9.05 3.22
CA ALA A 60 5.11 -10.18 3.62
C ALA A 60 5.15 -11.34 2.61
N GLY A 61 5.52 -11.09 1.35
CA GLY A 61 5.60 -12.12 0.30
C GLY A 61 4.91 -11.75 -1.02
N ALA A 62 4.38 -10.52 -1.15
CA ALA A 62 3.72 -10.11 -2.39
C ALA A 62 4.67 -10.15 -3.59
N SER A 63 4.17 -10.60 -4.73
CA SER A 63 4.90 -10.69 -6.00
C SER A 63 4.64 -9.44 -6.83
N GLY A 64 5.35 -8.36 -6.49
CA GLY A 64 5.17 -7.04 -7.08
C GLY A 64 3.89 -6.36 -6.62
N ILE A 65 3.56 -5.23 -7.25
CA ILE A 65 2.34 -4.44 -6.94
C ILE A 65 1.55 -4.10 -8.21
N ALA A 66 0.30 -3.68 -8.03
CA ALA A 66 -0.53 -3.10 -9.08
C ALA A 66 -0.89 -1.63 -8.78
N VAL A 67 -0.85 -0.79 -9.81
CA VAL A 67 -1.22 0.63 -9.77
C VAL A 67 -2.29 0.92 -10.84
N ALA A 68 -3.00 2.05 -10.71
CA ALA A 68 -4.08 2.39 -11.63
C ALA A 68 -3.64 3.36 -12.74
N LYS A 69 -2.51 4.05 -12.57
CA LYS A 69 -2.03 5.09 -13.50
C LYS A 69 -0.49 5.09 -13.60
N PRO A 70 0.09 5.53 -14.73
CA PRO A 70 1.53 5.69 -14.89
C PRO A 70 2.18 6.56 -13.80
N GLY A 71 1.60 7.71 -13.46
CA GLY A 71 2.15 8.56 -12.39
C GLY A 71 2.15 7.91 -10.99
N GLU A 72 1.30 6.91 -10.74
CA GLU A 72 1.39 6.11 -9.52
C GLU A 72 2.53 5.10 -9.61
N ALA A 73 2.82 4.57 -10.80
CA ALA A 73 3.97 3.70 -11.05
C ALA A 73 5.29 4.46 -10.83
N GLU A 74 5.38 5.70 -11.33
CA GLU A 74 6.56 6.57 -11.19
C GLU A 74 6.93 6.75 -9.72
N VAL A 75 5.98 7.15 -8.87
CA VAL A 75 6.19 7.32 -7.43
C VAL A 75 6.65 6.02 -6.75
N MET A 76 6.09 4.87 -7.14
CA MET A 76 6.48 3.58 -6.58
C MET A 76 7.88 3.15 -7.06
N ALA A 77 8.23 3.46 -8.31
CA ALA A 77 9.55 3.18 -8.88
C ALA A 77 10.64 4.05 -8.25
N GLU A 78 10.38 5.34 -8.04
CA GLU A 78 11.27 6.25 -7.29
C GLU A 78 11.49 5.78 -5.85
N ALA A 79 10.49 5.12 -5.26
CA ALA A 79 10.58 4.46 -3.96
C ALA A 79 11.33 3.11 -4.00
N GLY A 80 11.90 2.72 -5.14
CA GLY A 80 12.72 1.51 -5.31
C GLY A 80 11.94 0.22 -5.54
N ILE A 81 10.63 0.30 -5.83
CA ILE A 81 9.82 -0.88 -6.19
C ILE A 81 9.96 -1.12 -7.68
N SER A 82 10.49 -2.28 -8.08
CA SER A 82 10.83 -2.56 -9.48
C SER A 82 9.79 -3.40 -10.23
N ASP A 83 8.94 -4.16 -9.53
CA ASP A 83 7.90 -4.98 -10.13
C ASP A 83 6.51 -4.33 -9.96
N ILE A 84 6.11 -3.55 -10.97
CA ILE A 84 4.90 -2.73 -10.95
C ILE A 84 4.05 -3.03 -12.19
N PHE A 85 2.80 -3.44 -11.98
CA PHE A 85 1.81 -3.65 -13.04
C PHE A 85 0.82 -2.49 -13.09
N ILE A 86 0.69 -1.82 -14.23
CA ILE A 86 -0.37 -0.83 -14.44
C ILE A 86 -1.64 -1.60 -14.84
N ALA A 87 -2.56 -1.77 -13.89
CA ALA A 87 -3.80 -2.53 -14.06
C ALA A 87 -4.89 -1.68 -14.74
N ASN A 88 -4.55 -1.03 -15.86
CA ASN A 88 -5.43 -0.18 -16.65
C ASN A 88 -4.84 0.11 -18.04
N GLU A 89 -5.66 0.58 -18.98
CA GLU A 89 -5.16 1.03 -20.28
C GLU A 89 -4.37 2.35 -20.16
N VAL A 90 -3.23 2.42 -20.85
CA VAL A 90 -2.41 3.63 -20.95
C VAL A 90 -2.74 4.36 -22.25
N VAL A 91 -3.52 5.44 -22.14
CA VAL A 91 -3.98 6.23 -23.30
C VAL A 91 -3.52 7.68 -23.21
N GLY A 92 -2.88 8.15 -24.30
CA GLY A 92 -2.38 9.51 -24.50
C GLY A 92 -0.86 9.56 -24.67
N VAL A 93 -0.37 10.30 -25.67
CA VAL A 93 1.06 10.35 -26.06
C VAL A 93 1.98 10.73 -24.89
N GLN A 94 1.52 11.60 -23.99
CA GLN A 94 2.30 12.03 -22.82
C GLN A 94 2.49 10.94 -21.75
N LYS A 95 1.82 9.80 -21.88
CA LYS A 95 1.83 8.70 -20.90
C LYS A 95 2.52 7.43 -21.42
N LEU A 96 3.02 7.48 -22.66
CA LEU A 96 3.68 6.38 -23.36
C LEU A 96 5.19 6.44 -23.17
#